data_AF-A0A914PA59-F1
#
_entry.id   AF-A0A914PA59-F1
#
_cell.length_a   1.000
_cell.length_b   1.000
_cell.length_c   1.000
_cell.angle_alpha   90.00
_cell.angle_beta   90.00
_cell.angle_gamma   90.00
#
_symmetry.space_group_name_H-M   'P 1'
#
loop_
_entity.id
_entity.type
_entity.pdbx_description
1 polymer ?
#
loop_
_entity_poly.entity_id
_entity_poly.type
_entity_poly.pdbx_seq_one_letter_code
_entity_poly.pdbx_strand_id
1 'polypeptide(L)'
;MTEPPPSASTQNQDQQRDLPQPQPGARDPAMDYITSKPYRPSTQRIIIDNVNIKNKCFTVSTDISVFLLDPTLTEIRLNLGQYCLLPSEDSTFEGKVTIDGSPVEYERTNMTVSF
;
A
#
# COMPACT_ATOMS: atom_id res chain seq x y z
N MET A 1 53.44 -37.46 25.58
CA MET A 1 52.77 -37.92 24.36
C MET A 1 51.60 -36.97 24.14
N THR A 2 51.74 -36.06 23.18
CA THR A 2 50.77 -34.98 22.94
C THR A 2 50.68 -34.84 21.42
N GLU A 3 49.61 -35.37 20.83
CA GLU A 3 49.32 -35.21 19.41
C GLU A 3 48.80 -33.79 19.14
N PRO A 4 49.22 -33.12 18.05
CA PRO A 4 48.60 -31.87 17.63
C PRO A 4 47.26 -32.14 16.92
N PRO A 5 46.29 -31.21 17.01
CA PRO A 5 45.00 -31.36 16.34
C PRO A 5 45.15 -31.26 14.80
N PRO A 6 44.28 -31.92 14.01
CA PRO A 6 44.30 -31.80 12.56
C PRO A 6 43.87 -30.39 12.12
N SER A 7 44.64 -29.83 11.19
CA SER A 7 44.34 -28.56 10.52
C SER A 7 43.04 -28.68 9.73
N ALA A 8 42.04 -27.86 10.08
CA ALA A 8 40.84 -27.70 9.28
C ALA A 8 41.17 -26.88 8.03
N SER A 9 41.42 -27.57 6.92
CA SER A 9 41.46 -26.95 5.59
C SER A 9 40.04 -26.61 5.16
N THR A 10 39.54 -25.43 5.55
CA THR A 10 38.30 -24.89 4.97
C THR A 10 38.64 -24.33 3.58
N GLN A 11 38.31 -25.11 2.54
CA GLN A 11 38.23 -24.62 1.17
C GLN A 11 37.12 -23.57 1.09
N ASN A 12 37.49 -22.29 1.04
CA ASN A 12 36.61 -21.24 0.54
C ASN A 12 36.45 -21.46 -0.97
N GLN A 13 35.39 -22.16 -1.37
CA GLN A 13 34.89 -22.07 -2.74
C GLN A 13 34.04 -20.81 -2.81
N ASP A 14 34.61 -19.75 -3.37
CA ASP A 14 33.88 -18.58 -3.87
C ASP A 14 32.90 -19.07 -4.96
N GLN A 15 31.68 -19.42 -4.56
CA GLN A 15 30.56 -19.50 -5.48
C GLN A 15 30.18 -18.07 -5.87
N GLN A 16 30.86 -17.58 -6.90
CA GLN A 16 30.48 -16.39 -7.63
C GLN A 16 29.09 -16.63 -8.21
N ARG A 17 28.05 -16.18 -7.50
CA ARG A 17 26.69 -16.15 -8.05
C ARG A 17 26.70 -15.11 -9.17
N ASP A 18 26.56 -15.57 -10.40
CA ASP A 18 26.16 -14.71 -11.52
C ASP A 18 24.82 -14.06 -11.15
N LEU A 19 24.87 -12.81 -10.69
CA LEU A 19 23.69 -11.98 -10.58
C LEU A 19 23.26 -11.65 -12.02
N PRO A 20 22.00 -11.90 -12.41
CA PRO A 20 21.53 -11.55 -13.74
C PRO A 20 21.75 -10.05 -13.95
N GLN A 21 22.55 -9.70 -14.97
CA GLN A 21 22.73 -8.30 -15.35
C GLN A 21 21.37 -7.71 -15.72
N PRO A 22 20.98 -6.55 -15.15
CA PRO A 22 19.75 -5.89 -15.55
C PRO A 22 19.84 -5.55 -17.05
N GLN A 23 18.93 -6.11 -17.85
CA GLN A 23 18.88 -5.85 -19.28
C GLN A 23 18.62 -4.35 -19.52
N PRO A 24 19.44 -3.66 -20.34
CA PRO A 24 19.15 -2.29 -20.72
C PRO A 24 17.88 -2.29 -21.56
N GLY A 25 16.79 -1.76 -20.99
CA GLY A 25 15.49 -1.63 -21.68
C GLY A 25 14.35 -2.46 -21.10
N ALA A 26 14.56 -3.23 -20.03
CA ALA A 26 13.46 -3.77 -19.25
C ALA A 26 12.73 -2.61 -18.55
N ARG A 27 11.67 -2.09 -19.18
CA ARG A 27 10.75 -1.16 -18.52
C ARG A 27 10.18 -1.87 -17.31
N ASP A 28 10.33 -1.24 -16.15
CA ASP A 28 9.69 -1.71 -14.93
C ASP A 28 8.16 -1.63 -15.12
N PRO A 29 7.42 -2.74 -15.08
CA PRO A 29 5.95 -2.72 -15.22
C PRO A 29 5.28 -1.89 -14.11
N ALA A 30 5.96 -1.63 -12.99
CA ALA A 30 5.48 -0.69 -11.98
C ALA A 30 5.45 0.77 -12.48
N MET A 31 6.32 1.16 -13.42
CA MET A 31 6.32 2.50 -14.03
C MET A 31 5.17 2.70 -15.01
N ASP A 32 4.76 1.67 -15.75
CA ASP A 32 3.60 1.74 -16.65
C ASP A 32 2.27 1.81 -15.89
N TYR A 33 2.22 1.32 -14.64
CA TYR A 33 1.05 1.36 -13.77
C TYR A 33 0.77 2.76 -13.16
N ILE A 34 1.79 3.62 -13.09
CA ILE A 34 1.69 4.97 -12.52
C ILE A 34 1.29 6.00 -13.59
N THR A 35 1.59 5.74 -14.86
CA THR A 35 1.43 6.71 -15.96
C THR A 35 0.05 6.73 -16.62
N SER A 36 -0.85 5.80 -16.29
CA SER A 36 -2.16 5.64 -16.94
C SER A 36 -3.38 6.01 -16.07
N LYS A 37 -3.17 6.43 -14.82
CA LYS A 37 -4.30 6.80 -13.94
C LYS A 37 -4.82 8.21 -14.27
N PRO A 38 -6.15 8.43 -14.27
CA PRO A 38 -6.74 9.74 -14.56
C PRO A 38 -6.53 10.77 -13.43
N TYR A 39 -5.90 10.37 -12.32
CA TYR A 39 -5.54 11.22 -11.19
C TYR A 39 -4.28 10.70 -10.52
N ARG A 40 -3.58 11.61 -9.85
CA ARG A 40 -2.38 11.32 -9.06
C ARG A 40 -2.54 11.86 -7.64
N PRO A 41 -2.51 10.99 -6.62
CA PRO A 41 -2.39 11.45 -5.23
C PRO A 41 -1.12 12.28 -5.04
N SER A 42 -1.25 13.45 -4.42
CA SER A 42 -0.15 14.36 -4.11
C SER A 42 0.30 14.18 -2.66
N THR A 43 -0.64 14.37 -1.75
CA THR A 43 -0.40 14.38 -0.31
C THR A 43 -1.50 13.60 0.37
N GLN A 44 -1.11 12.86 1.41
CA GLN A 44 -2.03 12.13 2.26
C GLN A 44 -1.74 12.51 3.70
N ARG A 45 -2.78 12.91 4.42
CA ARG A 45 -2.74 13.13 5.87
C ARG A 45 -3.64 12.11 6.53
N ILE A 46 -3.09 11.37 7.48
CA ILE A 46 -3.83 10.39 8.27
C ILE A 46 -3.81 10.87 9.72
N ILE A 47 -5.00 10.97 10.32
CA ILE A 47 -5.18 11.29 11.73
C ILE A 47 -5.81 10.06 12.37
N ILE A 48 -5.10 9.48 13.33
CA ILE A 48 -5.61 8.39 14.17
C ILE A 48 -5.90 8.99 15.54
N ASP A 49 -7.14 8.84 15.99
CA ASP A 49 -7.61 9.42 17.24
C ASP A 49 -8.48 8.42 18.02
N ASN A 50 -8.83 8.74 19.27
CA ASN A 50 -9.69 7.94 20.13
C ASN A 50 -9.27 6.47 20.23
N VAL A 51 -7.96 6.22 20.34
CA VAL A 51 -7.42 4.86 20.41
C VAL A 51 -7.89 4.19 21.70
N ASN A 52 -8.75 3.19 21.54
CA ASN A 52 -9.27 2.39 22.64
C ASN A 52 -8.62 1.01 22.63
N ILE A 53 -7.59 0.85 23.47
CA ILE A 53 -6.81 -0.39 23.58
C ILE A 53 -7.67 -1.57 24.05
N LYS A 54 -8.63 -1.33 24.96
CA LYS A 54 -9.51 -2.36 25.51
C LYS A 54 -10.43 -2.94 24.43
N ASN A 55 -11.03 -2.06 23.64
CA ASN A 55 -11.94 -2.45 22.55
C ASN A 55 -11.23 -2.71 21.22
N LYS A 56 -9.89 -2.51 21.18
CA LYS A 56 -9.04 -2.67 20.00
C LYS A 56 -9.55 -1.88 18.79
N CYS A 57 -10.00 -0.65 19.03
CA CYS A 57 -10.52 0.23 17.99
C CYS A 57 -9.89 1.62 18.05
N PHE A 58 -9.99 2.34 16.95
CA PHE A 58 -9.56 3.73 16.81
C PHE A 58 -10.43 4.42 15.77
N THR A 59 -10.49 5.74 15.83
CA THR A 59 -11.08 6.56 14.78
C THR A 59 -9.99 6.98 13.80
N VAL A 60 -10.27 6.90 12.50
CA VAL A 60 -9.36 7.35 11.45
C VAL A 60 -10.02 8.42 10.59
N SER A 61 -9.28 9.51 10.36
CA SER A 61 -9.61 10.51 9.35
C SER A 61 -8.47 10.55 8.34
N THR A 62 -8.81 10.51 7.05
CA THR A 62 -7.83 10.53 5.97
C THR A 62 -8.18 11.64 5.00
N ASP A 63 -7.27 12.60 4.86
CA ASP A 63 -7.35 13.65 3.84
C ASP A 63 -6.40 13.28 2.71
N ILE A 64 -6.90 13.23 1.47
CA ILE A 64 -6.11 12.94 0.28
C ILE A 64 -6.24 14.12 -0.68
N SER A 65 -5.13 14.75 -1.00
CA SER A 65 -5.08 15.72 -2.10
C SER A 65 -4.73 14.98 -3.37
N VAL A 66 -5.54 15.18 -4.41
CA VAL A 66 -5.35 14.56 -5.73
C VAL A 66 -5.16 15.62 -6.79
N PHE A 67 -4.22 15.39 -7.70
CA PHE A 67 -4.15 16.11 -8.97
C PHE A 67 -4.96 15.34 -9.99
N LEU A 68 -5.97 15.97 -10.58
CA LEU A 68 -6.69 15.40 -11.71
C LEU A 68 -5.83 15.57 -12.97
N LEU A 69 -5.57 14.46 -13.64
CA LEU A 69 -4.87 14.42 -14.93
C LEU A 69 -5.87 14.38 -16.10
N ASP A 70 -7.07 13.85 -15.85
CA ASP A 70 -8.21 13.85 -16.76
C ASP A 70 -9.34 14.73 -16.18
N PRO A 71 -9.72 15.83 -16.85
CA PRO A 71 -10.80 16.70 -16.38
C PRO A 71 -12.21 16.09 -16.53
N THR A 72 -12.35 14.98 -17.26
CA THR A 72 -13.62 14.28 -17.45
C THR A 72 -13.86 13.17 -16.42
N LEU A 73 -12.94 13.00 -15.46
CA LEU A 73 -13.04 12.01 -14.41
C LEU A 73 -14.27 12.24 -13.53
N THR A 74 -15.14 11.24 -13.45
CA THR A 74 -16.35 11.26 -12.61
C THR A 74 -16.23 10.43 -11.33
N GLU A 75 -15.23 9.56 -11.23
CA GLU A 75 -15.03 8.66 -10.10
C GLU A 75 -13.55 8.57 -9.67
N ILE A 76 -13.32 8.42 -8.37
CA ILE A 76 -11.98 8.16 -7.81
C ILE A 76 -12.04 6.81 -7.12
N ARG A 77 -11.16 5.88 -7.53
CA ARG A 77 -11.05 4.56 -6.92
C ARG A 77 -9.95 4.56 -5.86
N LEU A 78 -10.32 4.23 -4.63
CA LEU A 78 -9.39 4.13 -3.51
C LEU A 78 -9.28 2.68 -3.07
N ASN A 79 -8.05 2.22 -2.80
CA ASN A 79 -7.84 0.91 -2.21
C ASN A 79 -7.93 1.07 -0.69
N LEU A 80 -8.97 0.47 -0.10
CA LEU A 80 -9.15 0.43 1.33
C LEU A 80 -8.67 -0.92 1.87
N GLY A 81 -8.07 -0.91 3.06
CA GLY A 81 -7.70 -2.14 3.73
C GLY A 81 -8.93 -2.97 4.13
N GLN A 82 -8.76 -4.28 4.25
CA GLN A 82 -9.83 -5.23 4.60
C GLN A 82 -10.53 -4.94 5.96
N TYR A 83 -9.88 -4.16 6.83
CA TYR A 83 -10.39 -3.80 8.16
C TYR A 83 -10.91 -2.36 8.24
N CYS A 84 -10.90 -1.63 7.12
CA CYS A 84 -11.50 -0.30 7.06
C CYS A 84 -12.99 -0.45 6.79
N LEU A 85 -13.83 0.00 7.72
CA LEU A 85 -15.27 0.09 7.53
C LEU A 85 -15.61 1.48 6.97
N LEU A 86 -16.48 1.50 5.97
CA LEU A 86 -17.05 2.73 5.45
C LEU A 86 -18.23 3.18 6.33
N PRO A 87 -18.50 4.50 6.44
CA PRO A 87 -19.60 4.99 7.27
C PRO A 87 -20.98 4.46 6.87
N SER A 88 -21.19 4.08 5.62
CA SER A 88 -22.44 3.50 5.13
C SER A 88 -22.59 1.99 5.39
N GLU A 89 -21.53 1.29 5.79
CA GLU A 89 -21.52 -0.17 5.91
C GLU A 89 -22.12 -0.67 7.22
N ASP A 90 -22.13 0.16 8.27
CA ASP A 90 -22.68 -0.20 9.57
C ASP A 90 -23.20 1.06 10.28
N SER A 91 -24.48 1.02 10.68
CA SER A 91 -25.19 2.14 11.29
C SER A 91 -24.68 2.54 12.68
N THR A 92 -23.79 1.74 13.27
CA THR A 92 -23.12 2.06 14.54
C THR A 92 -21.91 2.98 14.37
N PHE A 93 -21.45 3.21 13.14
CA PHE A 93 -20.31 4.08 12.85
C PHE A 93 -20.76 5.41 12.24
N GLU A 94 -20.38 6.50 12.89
CA GLU A 94 -20.53 7.83 12.31
C GLU A 94 -19.30 8.19 11.48
N GLY A 95 -19.52 8.68 10.27
CA GLY A 95 -18.46 9.17 9.41
C GLY A 95 -19.03 9.80 8.13
N LYS A 96 -18.15 10.44 7.37
CA LYS A 96 -18.52 11.08 6.11
C LYS A 96 -17.38 10.97 5.11
N VAL A 97 -17.74 10.84 3.84
CA VAL A 97 -16.82 10.96 2.72
C VAL A 97 -17.19 12.24 1.98
N THR A 98 -16.20 13.09 1.76
CA THR A 98 -16.41 14.40 1.14
C THR A 98 -15.31 14.71 0.14
N ILE A 99 -15.66 15.43 -0.92
CA ILE A 99 -14.71 16.06 -1.85
C ILE A 99 -14.92 17.58 -1.73
N ASP A 100 -13.84 18.32 -1.45
CA ASP A 100 -13.89 19.78 -1.23
C ASP A 100 -14.97 20.21 -0.23
N GLY A 101 -15.15 19.41 0.83
CA GLY A 101 -16.15 19.63 1.89
C GLY A 101 -17.58 19.24 1.55
N SER A 102 -17.87 18.87 0.29
CA SER A 102 -19.19 18.42 -0.14
C SER A 102 -19.34 16.91 0.04
N PRO A 103 -20.45 16.41 0.63
CA PRO A 103 -20.75 14.99 0.70
C PRO A 103 -20.81 14.37 -0.70
N VAL A 104 -20.30 13.16 -0.84
CA VAL A 104 -20.31 12.41 -2.11
C VAL A 104 -20.85 11.00 -1.91
N GLU A 105 -21.37 10.41 -2.98
CA GLU A 105 -21.71 9.00 -3.04
C GLU A 105 -20.45 8.15 -3.17
N TYR A 106 -20.46 6.98 -2.55
CA TYR A 106 -19.36 6.03 -2.60
C TYR A 106 -19.88 4.61 -2.43
N GLU A 107 -19.21 3.66 -3.05
CA GLU A 107 -19.54 2.24 -3.02
C GLU A 107 -18.26 1.42 -2.88
N ARG A 108 -18.30 0.34 -2.09
CA ARG A 108 -17.22 -0.66 -2.08
C ARG A 108 -17.42 -1.64 -3.23
N THR A 109 -16.53 -1.62 -4.21
CA THR A 109 -16.46 -2.66 -5.23
C THR A 109 -15.70 -3.87 -4.67
N ASN A 110 -16.33 -5.05 -4.67
CA ASN A 110 -15.84 -6.27 -3.98
C ASN A 110 -14.34 -6.59 -4.18
N MET A 111 -13.67 -6.92 -3.07
CA MET A 111 -12.29 -7.41 -3.04
C MET A 111 -12.22 -8.81 -3.66
N THR A 112 -11.63 -8.95 -4.84
CA THR A 112 -11.11 -10.26 -5.25
C THR A 112 -9.79 -10.45 -4.51
N VAL A 113 -9.83 -11.18 -3.40
CA VAL A 113 -8.61 -11.59 -2.68
C VAL A 113 -8.11 -12.87 -3.33
N SER A 114 -7.11 -12.77 -4.21
CA SER A 114 -6.30 -13.91 -4.63
C SER A 114 -5.23 -14.17 -3.57
N PHE A 115 -5.29 -15.36 -2.94
CA PHE A 115 -4.27 -15.89 -2.02
C PHE A 115 -3.02 -16.35 -2.77
#